data_AF-A0A8J3MWH6-F1
#
_entry.id   AF-A0A8J3MWH6-F1
#
_cell.length_a   1.000
_cell.length_b   1.000
_cell.length_c   1.000
_cell.angle_alpha   90.00
_cell.angle_beta   90.00
_cell.angle_gamma   90.00
#
_symmetry.space_group_name_H-M   'P 1'
#
loop_
_entity.id
_entity.type
_entity.pdbx_description
1 polymer ?
#
loop_
_entity_poly.entity_id
_entity_poly.type
_entity_poly.pdbx_seq_one_letter_code
_entity_poly.pdbx_strand_id
1 'polypeptide(L)'
;MQRPTYTITQCCQLFHVNAKTFHKWLAREHIEAQQSRADTRIRYLTQEQVDHLVRVYDLSLPSSGEAFPSPSATENETGTIPTSDVALLREQLREQGRRLDELEREVRLLQVRVQDLERPREQMVSPSHERSQPLPEYPTSSDQGNAPAHRMTAEGKKRSKKKSRGKRLPAGLILLREFAERHHISMNRASTAANAGKIVVIRGKWLVNSRWASEAIDGRGQCDFYQLFHQREGFEACQECPHQHLDEEKEGSHVNERI
;
A
#
# COMPACT_ATOMS: atom_id res chain seq x y z
N MET A 1 -40.25 32.22 -0.31
CA MET A 1 -38.80 32.32 -0.07
C MET A 1 -38.19 30.94 -0.22
N GLN A 2 -37.21 30.77 -1.10
CA GLN A 2 -36.54 29.47 -1.27
C GLN A 2 -35.62 29.23 -0.07
N ARG A 3 -35.70 28.05 0.54
CA ARG A 3 -34.80 27.67 1.64
C ARG A 3 -33.41 27.38 1.08
N PRO A 4 -32.32 27.84 1.73
CA PRO A 4 -30.98 27.55 1.27
C PRO A 4 -30.73 26.03 1.30
N THR A 5 -30.05 25.55 0.26
CA THR A 5 -29.62 24.16 0.12
C THR A 5 -28.11 24.10 0.01
N TYR A 6 -27.51 23.07 0.59
CA TYR A 6 -26.07 22.89 0.64
C TYR A 6 -25.69 21.62 -0.08
N THR A 7 -24.73 21.69 -0.99
CA THR A 7 -24.15 20.48 -1.61
C THR A 7 -23.41 19.66 -0.56
N ILE A 8 -23.26 18.35 -0.81
CA ILE A 8 -22.48 17.46 0.07
C ILE A 8 -21.05 17.98 0.28
N THR A 9 -20.41 18.50 -0.78
CA THR A 9 -19.06 19.08 -0.70
C THR A 9 -19.01 20.28 0.22
N GLN A 10 -19.97 21.21 0.12
CA GLN A 10 -20.06 22.36 1.03
C GLN A 10 -20.27 21.91 2.48
N CYS A 11 -21.10 20.89 2.72
CA CYS A 11 -21.27 20.35 4.06
C CYS A 11 -19.97 19.74 4.61
N CYS A 12 -19.22 19.02 3.78
CA CYS A 12 -17.92 18.46 4.21
C CYS A 12 -16.93 19.56 4.63
N GLN A 13 -16.92 20.68 3.90
CA GLN A 13 -16.12 21.85 4.24
C GLN A 13 -16.61 22.53 5.52
N LEU A 14 -17.92 22.76 5.63
CA LEU A 14 -18.57 23.38 6.78
C LEU A 14 -18.23 22.64 8.09
N PHE A 15 -18.28 21.31 8.04
CA PHE A 15 -18.03 20.45 9.20
C PHE A 15 -16.57 20.00 9.34
N HIS A 16 -15.68 20.38 8.42
CA HIS A 16 -14.27 19.96 8.41
C HIS A 16 -14.11 18.42 8.49
N VAL A 17 -15.01 17.68 7.84
CA VAL A 17 -14.97 16.21 7.81
C VAL A 17 -14.75 15.70 6.39
N ASN A 18 -14.13 14.53 6.27
CA ASN A 18 -14.03 13.86 4.98
C ASN A 18 -15.41 13.35 4.51
N ALA A 19 -15.57 13.21 3.20
CA ALA A 19 -16.84 12.77 2.59
C ALA A 19 -17.32 11.40 3.11
N LYS A 20 -16.40 10.48 3.41
CA LYS A 20 -16.75 9.14 3.89
C LYS A 20 -17.37 9.17 5.29
N THR A 21 -16.81 9.97 6.19
CA THR A 21 -17.32 10.22 7.54
C THR A 21 -18.66 10.93 7.44
N PHE A 22 -18.77 11.95 6.58
CA PHE A 22 -20.04 12.65 6.36
C PHE A 22 -21.15 11.71 5.87
N HIS A 23 -20.87 10.83 4.91
CA HIS A 23 -21.84 9.82 4.46
C HIS A 23 -22.24 8.84 5.57
N LYS A 24 -21.33 8.49 6.48
CA LYS A 24 -21.68 7.67 7.66
C LYS A 24 -22.62 8.41 8.61
N TRP A 25 -22.42 9.71 8.81
CA TRP A 25 -23.33 10.53 9.61
C TRP A 25 -24.73 10.58 9.00
N LEU A 26 -24.83 10.82 7.68
CA LEU A 26 -26.13 10.81 6.99
C LEU A 26 -26.84 9.46 7.12
N ALA A 27 -26.11 8.35 6.96
CA ALA A 27 -26.68 7.01 7.11
C ALA A 27 -27.13 6.71 8.54
N ARG A 28 -26.40 7.20 9.54
CA ARG A 28 -26.70 7.02 10.97
C ARG A 28 -27.93 7.80 11.41
N GLU A 29 -28.08 9.03 10.92
CA GLU A 29 -29.22 9.90 11.22
C GLU A 29 -30.42 9.66 10.28
N HIS A 30 -30.35 8.66 9.40
CA HIS A 30 -31.37 8.37 8.39
C HIS A 30 -31.74 9.58 7.51
N ILE A 31 -30.76 10.44 7.22
CA ILE A 31 -30.93 11.63 6.40
C ILE A 31 -30.65 11.28 4.93
N GLU A 32 -31.69 11.30 4.11
CA GLU A 32 -31.55 11.14 2.67
C GLU A 32 -31.22 12.48 1.99
N ALA A 33 -30.11 12.50 1.24
CA ALA A 33 -29.73 13.67 0.45
C ALA A 33 -30.60 13.76 -0.81
N GLN A 34 -31.14 14.95 -1.06
CA GLN A 34 -31.98 15.22 -2.22
C GLN A 34 -31.12 15.36 -3.48
N GLN A 35 -31.65 14.87 -4.61
CA GLN A 35 -30.96 14.89 -5.90
C GLN A 35 -31.38 16.09 -6.74
N SER A 36 -30.42 16.80 -7.35
CA SER A 36 -30.73 17.97 -8.17
C SER A 36 -31.49 17.58 -9.42
N ARG A 37 -32.56 18.33 -9.72
CA ARG A 37 -33.34 18.17 -10.96
C ARG A 37 -32.54 18.56 -12.18
N ALA A 38 -31.56 19.47 -12.04
CA ALA A 38 -30.71 19.93 -13.13
C ALA A 38 -29.50 19.01 -13.36
N ASP A 39 -28.93 18.42 -12.30
CA ASP A 39 -27.82 17.48 -12.39
C ASP A 39 -28.00 16.34 -11.38
N THR A 40 -28.27 15.13 -11.89
CA THR A 40 -28.48 13.94 -11.06
C THR A 40 -27.25 13.53 -10.25
N ARG A 41 -26.06 14.03 -10.59
CA ARG A 41 -24.83 13.75 -9.85
C ARG A 41 -24.70 14.61 -8.60
N ILE A 42 -25.37 15.75 -8.56
CA ILE A 42 -25.31 16.68 -7.43
C ILE A 42 -26.37 16.29 -6.41
N ARG A 43 -25.91 16.03 -5.18
CA ARG A 43 -26.76 15.82 -4.01
C ARG A 43 -26.66 17.02 -3.08
N TYR A 44 -27.79 17.43 -2.51
CA TYR A 44 -27.88 18.53 -1.58
C TYR A 44 -28.68 18.15 -0.33
N LEU A 45 -28.44 18.90 0.73
CA LEU A 45 -29.16 18.85 1.99
C LEU A 45 -29.90 20.18 2.19
N THR A 46 -31.07 20.11 2.83
CA THR A 46 -31.80 21.30 3.25
C THR A 46 -31.16 21.92 4.49
N GLN A 47 -31.38 23.22 4.73
CA GLN A 47 -30.94 23.87 5.98
C GLN A 47 -31.38 23.09 7.23
N GLU A 48 -32.61 22.57 7.26
CA GLU A 48 -33.13 21.80 8.41
C GLU A 48 -32.33 20.52 8.66
N GLN A 49 -31.88 19.84 7.61
CA GLN A 49 -31.02 18.65 7.72
C GLN A 49 -29.62 19.03 8.22
N VAL A 50 -29.07 20.15 7.77
CA VAL A 50 -27.78 20.67 8.25
C VAL A 50 -27.88 21.07 9.72
N ASP A 51 -28.91 21.82 10.12
CA ASP A 51 -29.15 22.22 11.50
C ASP A 51 -29.36 21.01 12.43
N HIS A 52 -29.99 19.94 11.94
CA HIS A 52 -30.10 18.68 12.68
C HIS A 52 -28.72 18.09 12.97
N LEU A 53 -27.85 17.99 11.95
CA LEU A 53 -26.49 17.48 12.13
C LEU A 53 -25.67 18.34 13.10
N VAL A 54 -25.82 19.66 13.04
CA VAL A 54 -25.17 20.62 13.95
C VAL A 54 -25.54 20.33 15.40
N ARG A 55 -26.83 20.06 15.67
CA ARG A 55 -27.32 19.73 17.03
C ARG A 55 -26.88 18.34 17.50
N VAL A 56 -26.90 17.34 16.62
CA VAL A 56 -26.56 15.95 17.02
C VAL A 56 -25.07 15.78 17.30
N TYR A 57 -24.21 16.49 16.57
CA TYR A 57 -22.76 16.38 16.69
C TYR A 57 -22.12 17.55 17.44
N ASP A 58 -22.93 18.41 18.10
CA ASP A 58 -22.51 19.60 18.84
C ASP A 58 -21.51 20.49 18.08
N LEU A 59 -21.78 20.72 16.78
CA LEU A 59 -20.91 21.50 15.91
C LEU A 59 -21.30 22.98 15.99
N SER A 60 -20.32 23.88 16.09
CA SER A 60 -20.55 25.31 15.99
C SER A 60 -20.52 25.73 14.52
N LEU A 61 -21.67 26.09 13.93
CA LEU A 61 -21.68 26.74 12.63
C LEU A 61 -21.09 28.15 12.77
N PRO A 62 -20.19 28.59 11.86
CA PRO A 62 -19.87 29.99 11.75
C PRO A 62 -21.19 30.75 11.52
N SER A 63 -21.45 31.74 12.37
CA SER A 63 -22.68 32.52 12.31
C SER A 63 -22.85 33.04 10.88
N SER A 64 -24.01 32.79 10.28
CA SER A 64 -24.35 32.94 8.85
C SER A 64 -24.18 34.38 8.28
N GLY A 65 -23.55 35.29 9.03
CA GLY A 65 -23.15 36.62 8.60
C GLY A 65 -21.78 36.69 7.91
N GLU A 66 -20.93 35.66 8.04
CA GLU A 66 -19.75 35.52 7.18
C GLU A 66 -20.19 34.87 5.87
N ALA A 67 -20.59 35.70 4.91
CA ALA A 67 -21.03 35.26 3.59
C ALA A 67 -19.97 34.34 2.98
N PHE A 68 -20.32 33.06 2.80
CA PHE A 68 -19.50 32.13 2.02
C PHE A 68 -19.20 32.78 0.66
N PRO A 69 -17.92 32.94 0.28
CA PRO A 69 -17.58 33.54 -1.00
C PRO A 69 -18.21 32.69 -2.09
N SER A 70 -19.14 33.31 -2.82
CA SER A 70 -19.83 32.68 -3.94
C SER A 70 -18.78 32.24 -4.97
N PRO A 71 -18.73 30.96 -5.38
CA PRO A 71 -17.69 30.42 -6.26
C PRO A 71 -17.70 30.98 -7.69
N SER A 72 -18.58 31.96 -7.98
CA SER A 72 -18.76 32.52 -9.32
C SER A 72 -18.06 33.87 -9.52
N ALA A 73 -17.44 34.45 -8.49
CA ALA A 73 -16.69 35.70 -8.63
C ALA A 73 -15.65 35.81 -7.51
N THR A 74 -14.38 35.52 -7.81
CA THR A 74 -13.19 36.07 -7.11
C THR A 74 -11.90 35.42 -7.65
N GLU A 75 -11.41 35.95 -8.76
CA GLU A 75 -9.98 36.23 -8.86
C GLU A 75 -9.77 37.58 -8.15
N ASN A 76 -8.79 37.68 -7.24
CA ASN A 76 -8.36 38.91 -6.53
C ASN A 76 -8.96 39.25 -5.17
N GLU A 77 -9.24 38.27 -4.31
CA GLU A 77 -9.09 38.51 -2.86
C GLU A 77 -8.02 37.57 -2.31
N THR A 78 -6.77 38.01 -2.46
CA THR A 78 -5.63 37.53 -1.67
C THR A 78 -5.94 37.78 -0.21
N GLY A 79 -6.56 36.80 0.44
CA GLY A 79 -6.50 36.67 1.88
C GLY A 79 -5.03 36.78 2.28
N THR A 80 -4.70 37.83 3.02
CA THR A 80 -3.36 38.09 3.52
C THR A 80 -2.97 36.95 4.43
N ILE A 81 -2.39 35.88 3.87
CA ILE A 81 -1.78 34.80 4.66
C ILE A 81 -0.81 35.50 5.60
N PRO A 82 -0.90 35.28 6.93
CA PRO A 82 -0.01 35.89 7.89
C PRO A 82 1.43 35.70 7.41
N THR A 83 2.16 36.78 7.21
CA THR A 83 3.53 36.74 6.66
C THR A 83 4.45 35.82 7.49
N SER A 84 4.11 35.64 8.78
CA SER A 84 4.72 34.68 9.70
C SER A 84 4.63 33.23 9.23
N ASP A 85 3.46 32.77 8.76
CA ASP A 85 3.26 31.37 8.35
C ASP A 85 4.03 31.06 7.07
N VAL A 86 4.09 32.04 6.16
CA VAL A 86 4.90 31.93 4.94
C VAL A 86 6.39 31.86 5.26
N ALA A 87 6.86 32.61 6.27
CA ALA A 87 8.25 32.56 6.71
C ALA A 87 8.59 31.19 7.34
N LEU A 88 7.71 30.65 8.19
CA LEU A 88 7.88 29.34 8.81
C LEU A 88 7.92 28.22 7.76
N LEU A 89 6.98 28.22 6.81
CA LEU A 89 6.94 27.23 5.73
C LEU A 89 8.18 27.31 4.83
N ARG A 90 8.69 28.50 4.55
CA ARG A 90 9.94 28.68 3.79
C ARG A 90 11.15 28.11 4.52
N GLU A 91 11.23 28.31 5.84
CA GLU A 91 12.33 27.74 6.62
C GLU A 91 12.23 26.21 6.71
N GLN A 92 11.02 25.68 6.88
CA GLN A 92 10.79 24.24 6.85
C GLN A 92 11.15 23.62 5.50
N LEU A 93 10.85 24.29 4.39
CA LEU A 93 11.26 23.85 3.05
C LEU A 93 12.79 23.86 2.88
N ARG A 94 13.49 24.87 3.42
CA ARG A 94 14.96 24.90 3.42
C ARG A 94 15.56 23.75 4.23
N GLU A 95 14.99 23.47 5.40
CA GLU A 95 15.43 22.36 6.24
C GLU A 95 15.22 21.01 5.56
N GLN A 96 14.08 20.82 4.90
CA GLN A 96 13.85 19.62 4.09
C GLN A 96 14.84 19.50 2.92
N GLY A 97 15.19 20.62 2.28
CA GLY A 97 16.24 20.67 1.26
C GLY A 97 17.60 20.20 1.79
N ARG A 98 18.05 20.75 2.94
CA ARG A 98 19.30 20.35 3.60
C ARG A 98 19.34 18.85 3.90
N ARG A 99 18.24 18.29 4.42
CA ARG A 99 18.12 16.86 4.73
C ARG A 99 18.18 15.98 3.48
N LEU A 100 17.58 16.42 2.37
CA LEU A 100 17.66 15.70 1.10
C LEU A 100 19.09 15.69 0.56
N ASP A 101 19.79 16.82 0.61
CA ASP A 101 21.19 16.92 0.16
C ASP A 101 22.15 16.06 1.00
N GLU A 102 21.86 15.90 2.30
CA GLU A 102 22.62 15.01 3.19
C GLU A 102 22.40 13.53 2.84
N LEU A 103 21.14 13.12 2.69
CA LEU A 103 20.81 11.75 2.29
C LEU A 103 21.37 11.40 0.90
N GLU A 104 21.35 12.33 -0.05
CA GLU A 104 21.92 12.11 -1.38
C GLU A 104 23.45 11.89 -1.33
N ARG A 105 24.15 12.62 -0.44
CA ARG A 105 25.59 12.41 -0.19
C ARG A 105 25.85 11.04 0.43
N GLU A 106 25.03 10.62 1.40
CA GLU A 106 25.15 9.30 2.04
C GLU A 106 24.93 8.16 1.03
N VAL A 107 23.91 8.27 0.17
CA VAL A 107 23.65 7.30 -0.89
C VAL A 107 24.83 7.21 -1.87
N ARG A 108 25.42 8.34 -2.28
CA ARG A 108 26.61 8.34 -3.14
C ARG A 108 27.80 7.63 -2.47
N LEU A 109 28.03 7.86 -1.18
CA LEU A 109 29.09 7.18 -0.43
C LEU A 109 28.86 5.67 -0.35
N LEU A 110 27.63 5.24 -0.06
CA LEU A 110 27.27 3.83 -0.03
C LEU A 110 27.42 3.16 -1.40
N GLN A 111 27.07 3.84 -2.49
CA GLN A 111 27.26 3.33 -3.85
C GLN A 111 28.74 3.07 -4.16
N VAL A 112 29.64 4.00 -3.79
CA VAL A 112 31.09 3.79 -3.95
C VAL A 112 31.56 2.58 -3.13
N ARG A 113 31.10 2.44 -1.89
CA ARG A 113 31.47 1.31 -1.03
C ARG A 113 30.97 -0.03 -1.57
N VAL A 114 29.76 -0.08 -2.14
CA VAL A 114 29.23 -1.28 -2.79
C VAL A 114 30.09 -1.63 -4.01
N GLN A 115 30.45 -0.65 -4.84
CA GLN A 115 31.31 -0.85 -6.00
C GLN A 115 32.70 -1.38 -5.62
N ASP A 116 33.29 -0.87 -4.54
CA ASP A 116 34.57 -1.34 -4.01
C ASP A 116 34.50 -2.79 -3.49
N LEU A 117 33.36 -3.20 -2.92
CA LEU A 117 33.14 -4.59 -2.48
C LEU A 117 32.84 -5.54 -3.64
N GLU A 118 32.27 -5.06 -4.74
CA GLU A 118 32.01 -5.86 -5.94
C GLU A 118 33.27 -6.10 -6.78
N ARG A 119 34.23 -5.16 -6.79
CA ARG A 119 35.47 -5.29 -7.58
C ARG A 119 36.31 -6.56 -7.25
N PRO A 120 36.53 -6.95 -5.98
CA PRO A 120 37.20 -8.21 -5.64
C PRO A 120 36.43 -9.46 -6.09
N ARG A 121 35.09 -9.39 -6.12
CA ARG A 121 34.24 -10.50 -6.54
C ARG A 121 34.43 -10.82 -8.01
N GLU A 122 34.60 -9.81 -8.87
CA GLU A 122 34.88 -10.02 -10.29
C GLU A 122 36.27 -10.61 -10.53
N GLN A 123 37.28 -10.22 -9.73
CA GLN A 123 38.63 -10.77 -9.84
C GLN A 123 38.70 -12.25 -9.44
N MET A 124 37.88 -12.68 -8.46
CA MET A 124 37.78 -14.09 -8.07
C MET A 124 36.97 -14.95 -9.04
N VAL A 125 36.21 -14.36 -9.95
CA VAL A 125 35.48 -15.05 -11.03
C VAL A 125 36.30 -15.01 -12.34
N SER A 126 37.63 -15.03 -12.22
CA SER A 126 38.48 -15.32 -13.38
C SER A 126 38.09 -16.69 -13.97
N PRO A 127 37.93 -16.79 -15.30
CA PRO A 127 37.37 -17.95 -15.95
C PRO A 127 38.36 -19.11 -15.83
N SER A 128 37.99 -20.11 -15.03
CA SER A 128 38.50 -21.48 -15.21
C SER A 128 37.97 -22.04 -16.53
N HIS A 129 38.38 -21.45 -17.65
CA HIS A 129 38.36 -22.07 -18.96
C HIS A 129 39.76 -22.61 -19.23
N GLU A 130 39.89 -23.93 -19.13
CA GLU A 130 40.38 -24.79 -20.23
C GLU A 130 40.58 -26.23 -19.74
N ARG A 131 39.49 -26.98 -19.54
CA ARG A 131 39.48 -28.43 -19.80
C ARG A 131 38.09 -29.07 -19.87
N SER A 132 37.21 -28.52 -20.70
CA SER A 132 36.02 -29.26 -21.12
C SER A 132 36.30 -29.85 -22.50
N GLN A 133 36.58 -31.16 -22.51
CA GLN A 133 36.65 -31.96 -23.72
C GLN A 133 35.30 -31.89 -24.49
N PRO A 134 35.33 -31.91 -25.83
CA PRO A 134 34.13 -31.98 -26.64
C PRO A 134 33.46 -33.36 -26.46
N LEU A 135 32.23 -33.36 -25.97
CA LEU A 135 31.36 -34.54 -26.01
C LEU A 135 30.80 -34.72 -27.44
N PRO A 136 30.58 -35.97 -27.91
CA PRO A 136 30.17 -36.25 -29.28
C PRO A 136 28.75 -35.75 -29.58
N GLU A 137 28.63 -35.17 -30.77
CA GLU A 137 27.36 -34.78 -31.39
C GLU A 137 26.46 -36.01 -31.60
N TYR A 138 25.27 -35.99 -31.00
CA TYR A 138 24.18 -36.90 -31.39
C TYR A 138 23.33 -36.23 -32.46
N PRO A 139 23.12 -36.87 -33.63
CA PRO A 139 22.21 -36.38 -34.65
C PRO A 139 20.79 -36.87 -34.35
N THR A 140 19.84 -35.97 -34.12
CA THR A 140 18.42 -36.34 -34.17
C THR A 140 17.59 -35.30 -34.91
N SER A 141 17.50 -35.58 -36.21
CA SER A 141 16.32 -35.54 -37.08
C SER A 141 15.38 -34.33 -37.00
N SER A 142 15.44 -33.59 -38.10
CA SER A 142 14.32 -32.92 -38.76
C SER A 142 13.09 -33.85 -38.92
N ASP A 143 11.89 -33.30 -38.73
CA ASP A 143 10.69 -33.57 -39.54
C ASP A 143 9.68 -32.45 -39.27
N GLN A 144 9.64 -31.36 -40.06
CA GLN A 144 8.80 -31.20 -41.26
C GLN A 144 7.38 -31.75 -41.14
N GLY A 145 6.41 -30.84 -41.09
CA GLY A 145 4.97 -31.13 -41.18
C GLY A 145 4.18 -29.85 -41.41
N ASN A 146 4.13 -29.43 -42.67
CA ASN A 146 3.45 -28.23 -43.17
C ASN A 146 2.02 -28.57 -43.70
N ALA A 147 1.10 -27.61 -43.52
CA ALA A 147 -0.16 -27.37 -44.26
C ALA A 147 -1.42 -28.26 -43.99
N PRO A 148 -2.67 -27.89 -44.39
CA PRO A 148 -3.17 -26.62 -44.96
C PRO A 148 -4.43 -26.03 -44.27
N ALA A 149 -4.81 -24.85 -44.76
CA ALA A 149 -5.95 -24.01 -44.37
C ALA A 149 -7.34 -24.62 -44.66
N HIS A 150 -8.30 -24.41 -43.75
CA HIS A 150 -9.73 -24.50 -44.01
C HIS A 150 -10.52 -23.31 -43.41
N ARG A 151 -10.87 -22.39 -44.31
CA ARG A 151 -12.21 -21.85 -44.60
C ARG A 151 -13.24 -21.72 -43.46
N MET A 152 -13.46 -20.47 -43.06
CA MET A 152 -14.73 -19.78 -42.75
C MET A 152 -15.93 -20.62 -42.25
N THR A 153 -16.28 -20.44 -40.98
CA THR A 153 -17.67 -20.14 -40.55
C THR A 153 -17.64 -19.17 -39.38
N ALA A 154 -18.22 -17.98 -39.59
CA ALA A 154 -18.41 -16.95 -38.59
C ALA A 154 -19.70 -17.24 -37.82
N GLU A 155 -19.58 -17.96 -36.72
CA GLU A 155 -20.60 -17.98 -35.65
C GLU A 155 -19.88 -17.79 -34.32
N GLY A 156 -20.42 -16.89 -33.49
CA GLY A 156 -19.81 -16.39 -32.26
C GLY A 156 -19.53 -17.47 -31.23
N LYS A 157 -18.43 -18.20 -31.41
CA LYS A 157 -17.83 -19.07 -30.40
C LYS A 157 -17.34 -18.18 -29.26
N LYS A 158 -18.15 -18.12 -28.20
CA LYS A 158 -17.74 -17.67 -26.86
C LYS A 158 -16.42 -18.36 -26.53
N ARG A 159 -15.31 -17.65 -26.73
CA ARG A 159 -13.96 -18.12 -26.40
C ARG A 159 -13.98 -18.45 -24.91
N SER A 160 -14.10 -19.74 -24.59
CA SER A 160 -13.94 -20.26 -23.25
C SER A 160 -12.53 -19.85 -22.82
N LYS A 161 -12.46 -18.80 -22.00
CA LYS A 161 -11.20 -18.29 -21.45
C LYS A 161 -10.49 -19.48 -20.83
N LYS A 162 -9.37 -19.88 -21.43
CA LYS A 162 -8.50 -20.96 -20.98
C LYS A 162 -8.24 -20.71 -19.51
N LYS A 163 -8.90 -21.47 -18.61
CA LYS A 163 -8.77 -21.29 -17.16
C LYS A 163 -7.29 -21.45 -16.86
N SER A 164 -6.60 -20.36 -16.55
CA SER A 164 -5.23 -20.41 -16.09
C SER A 164 -5.26 -21.29 -14.84
N ARG A 165 -4.62 -22.46 -14.92
CA ARG A 165 -4.42 -23.31 -13.75
C ARG A 165 -3.70 -22.45 -12.73
N GLY A 166 -4.35 -22.16 -11.61
CA GLY A 166 -3.77 -21.32 -10.57
C GLY A 166 -2.42 -21.90 -10.13
N LYS A 167 -1.42 -21.04 -9.97
CA LYS A 167 -0.13 -21.46 -9.45
C LYS A 167 -0.35 -21.96 -8.01
N ARG A 168 0.25 -23.10 -7.68
CA ARG A 168 0.31 -23.56 -6.27
C ARG A 168 1.24 -22.62 -5.50
N LEU A 169 1.00 -22.51 -4.19
CA LEU A 169 1.89 -21.77 -3.31
C LEU A 169 3.27 -22.47 -3.29
N PRO A 170 4.38 -21.76 -3.56
CA PRO A 170 5.72 -22.32 -3.44
C PRO A 170 5.99 -22.90 -2.05
N ALA A 171 6.82 -23.94 -1.97
CA ALA A 171 7.29 -24.47 -0.69
C ALA A 171 8.06 -23.39 0.09
N GLY A 172 7.88 -23.35 1.41
CA GLY A 172 8.51 -22.36 2.30
C GLY A 172 7.75 -21.03 2.43
N LEU A 173 6.67 -20.83 1.66
CA LEU A 173 5.76 -19.70 1.85
C LEU A 173 4.53 -20.13 2.65
N ILE A 174 4.14 -19.29 3.62
CA ILE A 174 2.92 -19.48 4.42
C ILE A 174 1.97 -18.32 4.10
N LEU A 175 0.68 -18.58 3.96
CA LEU A 175 -0.28 -17.50 3.74
C LEU A 175 -0.32 -16.59 4.96
N LEU A 176 -0.25 -15.27 4.76
CA LEU A 176 -0.28 -14.28 5.84
C LEU A 176 -1.52 -14.47 6.73
N ARG A 177 -2.65 -14.81 6.11
CA ARG A 177 -3.91 -15.10 6.81
C ARG A 177 -3.81 -16.31 7.74
N GLU A 178 -3.28 -17.43 7.24
CA GLU A 178 -3.18 -18.67 8.02
C GLU A 178 -2.20 -18.49 9.17
N PHE A 179 -1.10 -17.78 8.93
CA PHE A 179 -0.15 -17.43 9.98
C PHE A 179 -0.77 -16.52 11.03
N ALA A 180 -1.47 -15.45 10.63
CA ALA A 180 -2.11 -14.54 11.57
C ALA A 180 -3.20 -15.21 12.41
N GLU A 181 -4.01 -16.09 11.81
CA GLU A 181 -5.04 -16.87 12.51
C GLU A 181 -4.42 -17.80 13.56
N ARG A 182 -3.31 -18.46 13.25
CA ARG A 182 -2.56 -19.32 14.21
C ARG A 182 -2.03 -18.56 15.42
N HIS A 183 -1.74 -17.27 15.27
CA HIS A 183 -1.21 -16.41 16.33
C HIS A 183 -2.27 -15.53 17.01
N HIS A 184 -3.56 -15.77 16.73
CA HIS A 184 -4.67 -14.97 17.23
C HIS A 184 -4.55 -13.46 16.92
N ILE A 185 -3.91 -13.12 15.79
CA ILE A 185 -3.81 -11.75 15.30
C ILE A 185 -4.86 -11.54 14.21
N SER A 186 -5.65 -10.46 14.34
CA SER A 186 -6.68 -10.16 13.35
C SER A 186 -6.08 -9.86 11.98
N MET A 187 -6.71 -10.38 10.92
CA MET A 187 -6.25 -10.21 9.55
C MET A 187 -6.12 -8.73 9.15
N ASN A 188 -7.02 -7.87 9.63
CA ASN A 188 -6.94 -6.42 9.38
C ASN A 188 -5.64 -5.83 9.92
N ARG A 189 -5.18 -6.28 11.09
CA ARG A 189 -3.96 -5.79 11.72
C ARG A 189 -2.71 -6.30 11.01
N ALA A 190 -2.67 -7.59 10.68
CA ALA A 190 -1.60 -8.19 9.90
C ALA A 190 -1.47 -7.51 8.53
N SER A 191 -2.58 -7.31 7.81
CA SER A 191 -2.60 -6.62 6.52
C SER A 191 -2.20 -5.15 6.63
N THR A 192 -2.61 -4.44 7.70
CA THR A 192 -2.16 -3.06 7.94
C THR A 192 -0.65 -2.98 8.15
N ALA A 193 -0.06 -3.90 8.91
CA ALA A 193 1.39 -3.96 9.13
C ALA A 193 2.15 -4.30 7.84
N ALA A 194 1.65 -5.26 7.06
CA ALA A 194 2.19 -5.60 5.74
C ALA A 194 2.15 -4.42 4.77
N ASN A 195 1.03 -3.70 4.68
CA ASN A 195 0.89 -2.53 3.82
C ASN A 195 1.76 -1.34 4.29
N ALA A 196 2.05 -1.26 5.59
CA ALA A 196 3.00 -0.31 6.15
C ALA A 196 4.47 -0.71 5.95
N GLY A 197 4.75 -1.86 5.31
CA GLY A 197 6.11 -2.36 5.09
C GLY A 197 6.79 -2.87 6.37
N LYS A 198 6.05 -3.09 7.45
CA LYS A 198 6.59 -3.59 8.73
C LYS A 198 6.78 -5.11 8.74
N ILE A 199 6.16 -5.81 7.80
CA ILE A 199 6.25 -7.25 7.63
C ILE A 199 6.55 -7.48 6.15
N VAL A 200 7.64 -8.18 5.86
CA VAL A 200 7.95 -8.57 4.48
C VAL A 200 6.88 -9.54 3.97
N VAL A 201 6.17 -9.15 2.91
CA VAL A 201 5.13 -9.95 2.26
C VAL A 201 5.47 -10.13 0.78
N ILE A 202 5.42 -11.38 0.34
CA ILE A 202 5.49 -11.74 -1.07
C ILE A 202 4.07 -11.68 -1.62
N ARG A 203 3.88 -10.91 -2.69
CA ARG A 203 2.58 -10.75 -3.36
C ARG A 203 2.50 -11.64 -4.60
N GLY A 204 1.36 -12.29 -4.78
CA GLY A 204 1.16 -13.21 -5.91
C GLY A 204 -0.31 -13.55 -6.13
N LYS A 205 -0.56 -14.60 -6.90
CA LYS A 205 -1.89 -15.18 -7.08
C LYS A 205 -1.76 -16.69 -7.01
N TRP A 206 -2.13 -17.23 -5.86
CA TRP A 206 -2.02 -18.66 -5.58
C TRP A 206 -3.40 -19.25 -5.31
N LEU A 207 -3.59 -20.51 -5.70
CA LEU A 207 -4.80 -21.27 -5.40
C LEU A 207 -4.50 -22.23 -4.25
N VAL A 208 -5.04 -21.94 -3.06
CA VAL A 208 -4.86 -22.73 -1.83
C VAL A 208 -6.24 -23.11 -1.31
N ASN A 209 -6.50 -24.40 -1.09
CA ASN A 209 -7.81 -24.90 -0.62
C ASN A 209 -9.01 -24.36 -1.42
N SER A 210 -8.87 -24.30 -2.76
CA SER A 210 -9.87 -23.74 -3.69
C SER A 210 -10.18 -22.24 -3.53
N ARG A 211 -9.38 -21.50 -2.75
CA ARG A 211 -9.47 -20.05 -2.59
C ARG A 211 -8.23 -19.38 -3.17
N TRP A 212 -8.44 -18.20 -3.74
CA TRP A 212 -7.33 -17.38 -4.21
C TRP A 212 -6.73 -16.62 -3.04
N ALA A 213 -5.42 -16.72 -2.90
CA ALA A 213 -4.64 -15.95 -1.96
C ALA A 213 -3.65 -15.06 -2.72
N SER A 214 -3.43 -13.85 -2.19
CA SER A 214 -2.55 -12.85 -2.79
C SER A 214 -1.35 -12.47 -1.96
N GLU A 215 -1.32 -12.87 -0.69
CA GLU A 215 -0.30 -12.46 0.28
C GLU A 215 0.23 -13.69 1.02
N ALA A 216 1.55 -13.88 0.96
CA ALA A 216 2.26 -14.92 1.68
C ALA A 216 3.54 -14.35 2.29
N ILE A 217 4.00 -14.96 3.38
CA ILE A 217 5.22 -14.59 4.08
C ILE A 217 6.21 -15.75 4.01
N ASP A 218 7.48 -15.42 3.91
CA ASP A 218 8.61 -16.34 4.02
C ASP A 218 9.12 -16.36 5.47
N GLY A 219 10.28 -16.99 5.72
CA GLY A 219 10.89 -17.00 7.06
C GLY A 219 11.20 -15.60 7.61
N ARG A 220 11.57 -14.64 6.75
CA ARG A 220 11.83 -13.26 7.18
C ARG A 220 10.55 -12.55 7.58
N GLY A 221 9.50 -12.67 6.78
CA GLY A 221 8.18 -12.13 7.13
C GLY A 221 7.62 -12.73 8.42
N GLN A 222 7.93 -14.00 8.72
CA GLN A 222 7.57 -14.62 10.00
C GLN A 222 8.34 -14.00 11.18
N CYS A 223 9.64 -13.73 11.04
CA CYS A 223 10.42 -13.00 12.05
C CYS A 223 9.85 -11.60 12.32
N ASP A 224 9.57 -10.83 11.26
CA ASP A 224 9.01 -9.48 11.37
C ASP A 224 7.65 -9.51 12.08
N PHE A 225 6.80 -10.48 11.71
CA PHE A 225 5.49 -10.69 12.31
C PHE A 225 5.61 -10.97 13.82
N TYR A 226 6.53 -11.85 14.21
CA TYR A 226 6.80 -12.17 15.60
C TYR A 226 7.30 -10.94 16.37
N GLN A 227 8.33 -10.25 15.89
CA GLN A 227 8.86 -9.04 16.52
C GLN A 227 7.77 -8.00 16.78
N LEU A 228 6.83 -7.83 15.85
CA LEU A 228 5.78 -6.84 15.94
C LEU A 228 4.64 -7.22 16.89
N PHE A 229 4.34 -8.51 17.04
CA PHE A 229 3.12 -8.97 17.72
C PHE A 229 3.33 -9.85 18.95
N HIS A 230 4.53 -10.36 19.24
CA HIS A 230 4.78 -11.28 20.36
C HIS A 230 4.44 -10.72 21.75
N GLN A 231 4.52 -9.39 21.93
CA GLN A 231 4.24 -8.74 23.22
C GLN A 231 2.75 -8.49 23.48
N ARG A 232 1.87 -8.89 22.56
CA ARG A 232 0.45 -8.55 22.63
C ARG A 232 -0.31 -9.63 23.37
N GLU A 233 -1.26 -9.20 24.20
CA GLU A 233 -2.15 -10.13 24.90
C GLU A 233 -2.88 -11.03 23.91
N GLY A 234 -2.83 -12.34 24.17
CA GLY A 234 -3.43 -13.36 23.32
C GLY A 234 -2.54 -13.87 22.18
N PHE A 235 -1.30 -13.40 22.02
CA PHE A 235 -0.37 -14.00 21.06
C PHE A 235 0.03 -15.42 21.49
N GLU A 236 -0.29 -16.42 20.68
CA GLU A 236 0.14 -17.81 20.92
C GLU A 236 1.46 -18.09 20.21
N ALA A 237 2.52 -18.38 20.97
CA ALA A 237 3.82 -18.74 20.43
C ALA A 237 3.77 -20.12 19.75
N CYS A 238 4.32 -20.26 18.55
CA CYS A 238 4.36 -21.53 17.81
C CYS A 238 5.77 -22.12 17.72
N GLN A 239 5.90 -23.44 17.55
CA GLN A 239 7.22 -24.06 17.35
C GLN A 239 7.83 -23.74 15.98
N GLU A 240 6.98 -23.45 14.99
CA GLU A 240 7.41 -23.07 13.63
C GLU A 240 7.89 -21.61 13.54
N CYS A 241 7.72 -20.86 14.63
CA CYS A 241 8.03 -19.46 14.66
C CYS A 241 9.53 -19.32 14.95
N PRO A 242 10.29 -18.57 14.14
CA PRO A 242 11.70 -18.33 14.38
C PRO A 242 11.88 -17.40 15.60
N HIS A 243 11.72 -17.96 16.79
CA HIS A 243 11.93 -17.26 18.07
C HIS A 243 13.42 -17.09 18.39
N GLN A 244 14.29 -17.91 17.79
CA GLN A 244 15.65 -18.13 18.28
C GLN A 244 16.73 -17.26 17.63
N HIS A 245 16.47 -16.56 16.52
CA HIS A 245 17.55 -15.87 15.81
C HIS A 245 17.86 -14.43 16.26
N LEU A 246 17.17 -13.90 17.27
CA LEU A 246 17.41 -12.52 17.72
C LEU A 246 18.28 -12.39 18.97
N ASP A 247 18.50 -13.50 19.68
CA ASP A 247 19.30 -13.47 20.91
C ASP A 247 20.77 -13.87 20.66
N GLU A 248 21.07 -14.68 19.62
CA GLU A 248 22.43 -15.20 19.39
C GLU A 248 23.41 -14.20 18.73
N GLU A 249 22.93 -13.12 18.09
CA GLU A 249 23.83 -12.11 17.50
C GLU A 249 24.34 -11.06 18.50
N LYS A 250 23.81 -11.02 19.74
CA LYS A 250 24.26 -10.06 20.76
C LYS A 250 25.39 -10.57 21.65
N GLU A 251 25.63 -11.87 21.74
CA GLU A 251 26.69 -12.41 22.61
C GLU A 251 28.07 -12.52 21.92
N GLY A 252 28.18 -12.24 20.62
CA GLY A 252 29.44 -12.32 19.86
C GLY A 252 30.31 -11.05 19.82
N SER A 253 29.83 -9.90 20.31
CA SER A 253 30.51 -8.60 20.16
C SER A 253 31.29 -8.13 21.40
N HIS A 254 31.50 -9.01 22.39
CA HIS A 254 32.17 -8.65 23.64
C HIS A 254 33.39 -9.52 23.96
N VAL A 255 34.22 -9.82 22.95
CA VAL A 255 35.53 -10.45 23.18
C VAL A 255 36.61 -9.78 22.34
N ASN A 256 37.40 -8.95 23.03
CA ASN A 256 38.78 -8.50 22.76
C ASN A 256 38.98 -7.00 22.55
N GLU A 257 38.81 -6.25 23.63
CA GLU A 257 39.63 -5.07 23.91
C GLU A 257 40.37 -5.33 25.23
N ARG A 258 41.46 -6.11 25.14
CA ARG A 258 42.45 -6.26 26.21
C ARG A 258 43.83 -5.95 25.65
N ILE A 259 44.32 -4.78 26.08
CA ILE A 259 45.70 -4.38 26.43
C ILE A 259 46.74 -4.42 25.30
#